data_AF-A0AAD2EQS8-F1
#
_entry.id   AF-A0AAD2EQS8-F1
#
_cell.length_a   1.000
_cell.length_b   1.000
_cell.length_c   1.000
_cell.angle_alpha   90.00
_cell.angle_beta   90.00
_cell.angle_gamma   90.00
#
_symmetry.space_group_name_H-M   'P 1'
#
loop_
_entity.id
_entity.type
_entity.pdbx_description
1 polymer ?
#
loop_
_entity_poly.entity_id
_entity_poly.type
_entity_poly.pdbx_seq_one_letter_code
_entity_poly.pdbx_strand_id
1 'polypeptide(L)'
;MTPSRGIDEAIAAMEARTKSRKGSALSEDYQLETLRHFWQSQEVKSFRDAYLLSWSLCLPHRPQGACVMEDRPRLERVLEGVDAWVSRPSAYRRCYQGLVKSYFTYDAIADGTALTGRKNWVLLREYLHERNRLIKDRNLNPEWVDTAVENKRLFGEQPCEPYVDALLRDDTGYIEHLCEQLGIGKASWFLRELVLAQVKGATRLNHTQFQALLPRMLELLAVNEVLRDRGMILLLDRYAEVPNAALHQRLRDHSVAWWGNPWLPSNRTRWGGVAPDARAMVADWLKLEFIETFFTKLAEDGLGDPRRMNFWKRYVKSIDHIEFALGSSARNSREQDFVALRKKMTGLVRELDASGPNNAFIMSMGSLVAVEFSGLGNALYGYDAKRSVPFDTTQTLRLEVNGRNSLKQKSKSILWLSHQDGIHNWDKWEDMFEATLAKEFGIKPTDSVPRATRAATKLPSTRQSSQETNQHAARAKSQPYSRSALAGLAREHGLEIDDKTSMGGNLWVRGGESDEIVNQVLTHWGFRKKAGKGWWK
;
A
#
# COMPACT_ATOMS: atom_id res chain seq x y z
N MET A 1 52.74 23.07 36.12
CA MET A 1 52.18 23.61 34.86
C MET A 1 50.82 22.98 34.66
N THR A 2 49.76 23.74 34.93
CA THR A 2 48.35 23.32 34.81
C THR A 2 47.68 24.13 33.71
N PRO A 3 47.40 23.54 32.53
CA PRO A 3 46.58 24.20 31.52
C PRO A 3 45.38 23.32 31.13
N SER A 4 44.15 23.70 31.48
CA SER A 4 42.97 23.35 30.65
C SER A 4 41.68 24.06 31.11
N ARG A 5 41.50 24.29 32.42
CA ARG A 5 40.21 24.78 32.95
C ARG A 5 39.72 26.11 32.35
N GLY A 6 40.62 27.05 32.09
CA GLY A 6 40.23 28.34 31.50
C GLY A 6 39.83 28.27 30.02
N ILE A 7 40.32 27.27 29.29
CA ILE A 7 39.95 27.04 27.88
C ILE A 7 38.62 26.29 27.82
N ASP A 8 38.43 25.29 28.67
CA ASP A 8 37.17 24.53 28.73
C ASP A 8 36.01 25.41 29.21
N GLU A 9 36.24 26.33 30.15
CA GLU A 9 35.26 27.34 30.55
C GLU A 9 34.99 28.37 29.45
N ALA A 10 36.01 28.76 28.67
CA ALA A 10 35.83 29.65 27.53
C ALA A 10 35.05 28.98 26.38
N ILE A 11 35.30 27.69 26.12
CA ILE A 11 34.55 26.88 25.14
C ILE A 11 33.12 26.68 25.63
N ALA A 12 32.90 26.35 26.90
CA ALA A 12 31.55 26.24 27.47
C ALA A 12 30.79 27.57 27.47
N ALA A 13 31.46 28.70 27.71
CA ALA A 13 30.87 30.03 27.61
C ALA A 13 30.59 30.44 26.16
N MET A 14 31.43 30.04 25.21
CA MET A 14 31.19 30.21 23.78
C MET A 14 30.04 29.32 23.29
N GLU A 15 29.97 28.06 23.70
CA GLU A 15 28.85 27.16 23.42
C GLU A 15 27.55 27.66 24.06
N ALA A 16 27.60 28.19 25.30
CA ALA A 16 26.45 28.80 25.97
C ALA A 16 25.98 30.09 25.27
N ARG A 17 26.91 30.93 24.81
CA ARG A 17 26.59 32.09 23.96
C ARG A 17 26.07 31.68 22.58
N THR A 18 26.52 30.55 22.03
CA THR A 18 26.06 30.03 20.74
C THR A 18 24.69 29.33 20.87
N LYS A 19 24.43 28.65 22.01
CA LYS A 19 23.13 28.08 22.39
C LYS A 19 22.11 29.15 22.79
N SER A 20 22.53 30.23 23.46
CA SER A 20 21.71 31.44 23.71
C SER A 20 21.43 32.23 22.44
N ARG A 21 22.27 32.05 21.41
CA ARG A 21 22.10 32.57 20.05
C ARG A 21 21.52 31.51 19.10
N LYS A 22 20.94 30.41 19.62
CA LYS A 22 19.87 29.70 18.91
C LYS A 22 18.77 30.74 18.73
N GLY A 23 18.63 31.17 17.47
CA GLY A 23 18.24 32.53 17.12
C GLY A 23 17.04 33.04 17.89
N SER A 24 17.12 34.28 18.38
CA SER A 24 15.91 35.09 18.46
C SER A 24 15.29 35.00 17.07
N ALA A 25 14.14 34.33 16.95
CA ALA A 25 13.39 34.31 15.71
C ALA A 25 13.37 35.76 15.18
N LEU A 26 13.79 35.96 13.93
CA LEU A 26 13.65 37.24 13.27
C LEU A 26 12.22 37.70 13.50
N SER A 27 12.03 38.78 14.26
CA SER A 27 10.68 39.22 14.64
C SER A 27 9.86 39.41 13.36
N GLU A 28 8.78 38.65 13.25
CA GLU A 28 7.87 38.67 12.10
C GLU A 28 7.31 40.08 11.89
N ASP A 29 7.17 40.87 12.97
CA ASP A 29 6.75 42.26 12.90
C ASP A 29 7.72 43.12 12.08
N TYR A 30 9.03 42.99 12.30
CA TYR A 30 10.02 43.73 11.51
C TYR A 30 10.08 43.27 10.04
N GLN A 31 9.85 41.98 9.81
CA GLN A 31 9.73 41.41 8.45
C GLN A 31 8.53 42.03 7.73
N LEU A 32 7.35 42.02 8.36
CA LEU A 32 6.11 42.59 7.82
C LEU A 32 6.19 44.10 7.62
N GLU A 33 6.78 44.85 8.56
CA GLU A 33 6.96 46.30 8.44
C GLU A 33 7.83 46.65 7.23
N THR A 34 9.00 45.99 7.11
CA THR A 34 9.92 46.19 5.99
C THR A 34 9.27 45.79 4.67
N LEU A 35 8.56 44.66 4.64
CA LEU A 35 7.85 44.19 3.47
C LEU A 35 6.77 45.18 3.01
N ARG A 36 5.98 45.74 3.94
CA ARG A 36 4.94 46.73 3.61
C ARG A 36 5.53 48.01 3.03
N HIS A 37 6.62 48.51 3.61
CA HIS A 37 7.32 49.67 3.09
C HIS A 37 7.92 49.40 1.69
N PHE A 38 8.57 48.24 1.52
CA PHE A 38 9.09 47.81 0.23
C PHE A 38 7.98 47.64 -0.82
N TRP A 39 6.80 47.16 -0.42
CA TRP A 39 5.68 46.96 -1.34
C TRP A 39 5.25 48.25 -2.04
N GLN A 40 5.39 49.39 -1.36
CA GLN A 40 5.06 50.72 -1.88
C GLN A 40 6.25 51.36 -2.61
N SER A 41 7.44 51.33 -2.00
CA SER A 41 8.62 52.03 -2.51
C SER A 41 9.40 51.27 -3.59
N GLN A 42 9.42 49.94 -3.55
CA GLN A 42 10.30 49.06 -4.34
C GLN A 42 11.80 49.39 -4.16
N GLU A 43 12.17 49.94 -3.00
CA GLU A 43 13.55 50.32 -2.68
C GLU A 43 14.15 49.38 -1.63
N VAL A 44 15.38 48.93 -1.88
CA VAL A 44 16.21 48.18 -0.93
C VAL A 44 17.41 49.07 -0.60
N LYS A 45 17.35 49.83 0.51
CA LYS A 45 18.31 50.91 0.81
C LYS A 45 19.47 50.45 1.69
N SER A 46 19.22 49.47 2.54
CA SER A 46 20.16 49.03 3.55
C SER A 46 20.38 47.53 3.56
N PHE A 47 21.44 47.10 4.22
CA PHE A 47 21.67 45.68 4.49
C PHE A 47 20.50 45.07 5.28
N ARG A 48 19.94 45.83 6.23
CA ARG A 48 18.80 45.38 7.04
C ARG A 48 17.59 45.11 6.16
N ASP A 49 17.32 45.95 5.16
CA ASP A 49 16.22 45.75 4.21
C ASP A 49 16.46 44.50 3.37
N ALA A 50 17.63 44.36 2.76
CA ALA A 50 17.99 43.19 1.95
C ALA A 50 17.89 41.89 2.77
N TYR A 51 18.37 41.94 4.02
CA TYR A 51 18.27 40.83 4.95
C TYR A 51 16.80 40.52 5.26
N LEU A 52 16.02 41.45 5.80
CA LEU A 52 14.62 41.17 6.18
C LEU A 52 13.76 40.72 4.98
N LEU A 53 13.93 41.34 3.82
CA LEU A 53 13.19 40.97 2.60
C LEU A 53 13.55 39.56 2.11
N SER A 54 14.82 39.15 2.20
CA SER A 54 15.22 37.79 1.81
C SER A 54 14.53 36.69 2.64
N TRP A 55 14.17 36.96 3.89
CA TRP A 55 13.43 36.04 4.77
C TRP A 55 11.91 36.14 4.59
N SER A 56 11.43 37.17 3.89
CA SER A 56 10.01 37.52 3.79
C SER A 56 9.39 37.23 2.43
N LEU A 57 10.08 36.54 1.51
CA LEU A 57 9.60 36.39 0.13
C LEU A 57 8.22 35.71 0.03
N CYS A 58 7.95 34.77 0.93
CA CYS A 58 6.70 34.03 1.01
C CYS A 58 5.63 34.72 1.88
N LEU A 59 5.99 35.79 2.61
CA LEU A 59 5.05 36.49 3.46
C LEU A 59 4.16 37.41 2.61
N PRO A 60 2.84 37.37 2.78
CA PRO A 60 1.96 38.32 2.12
C PRO A 60 2.05 39.69 2.79
N HIS A 61 2.12 40.76 2.01
CA HIS A 61 2.25 42.13 2.54
C HIS A 61 1.02 42.59 3.35
N ARG A 62 -0.14 41.96 3.09
CA ARG A 62 -1.42 42.14 3.81
C ARG A 62 -2.15 40.80 3.88
N PRO A 63 -3.10 40.61 4.82
CA PRO A 63 -3.92 39.41 4.86
C PRO A 63 -4.53 39.09 3.49
N GLN A 64 -4.41 37.83 3.05
CA GLN A 64 -4.88 37.34 1.75
C GLN A 64 -4.32 38.09 0.52
N GLY A 65 -3.28 38.89 0.69
CA GLY A 65 -2.58 39.56 -0.40
C GLY A 65 -1.52 38.67 -1.05
N ALA A 66 -0.99 39.14 -2.19
CA ALA A 66 0.15 38.50 -2.83
C ALA A 66 1.43 38.64 -1.97
N CYS A 67 2.31 37.64 -2.09
CA CYS A 67 3.68 37.69 -1.57
C CYS A 67 4.68 38.10 -2.66
N VAL A 68 5.94 38.37 -2.30
CA VAL A 68 6.98 38.76 -3.27
C VAL A 68 7.22 37.67 -4.31
N MET A 69 7.14 36.40 -3.92
CA MET A 69 7.26 35.27 -4.86
C MET A 69 6.22 35.32 -5.99
N GLU A 70 5.10 36.01 -5.82
CA GLU A 70 4.02 36.10 -6.80
C GLU A 70 4.09 37.36 -7.68
N ASP A 71 5.10 38.21 -7.47
CA ASP A 71 5.30 39.47 -8.19
C ASP A 71 6.72 39.54 -8.77
N ARG A 72 6.83 39.38 -10.10
CA ARG A 72 8.12 39.27 -10.79
C ARG A 72 9.01 40.51 -10.62
N PRO A 73 8.55 41.74 -10.90
CA PRO A 73 9.38 42.93 -10.69
C PRO A 73 9.89 43.08 -9.25
N ARG A 74 9.04 42.81 -8.26
CA ARG A 74 9.43 42.90 -6.85
C ARG A 74 10.46 41.84 -6.48
N LEU A 75 10.31 40.61 -6.95
CA LEU A 75 11.31 39.56 -6.71
C LEU A 75 12.68 39.95 -7.28
N GLU A 76 12.72 40.38 -8.55
CA GLU A 76 13.97 40.81 -9.20
C GLU A 76 14.64 41.94 -8.41
N ARG A 77 13.85 42.91 -7.95
CA ARG A 77 14.34 44.03 -7.14
C ARG A 77 14.93 43.60 -5.79
N VAL A 78 14.33 42.60 -5.12
CA VAL A 78 14.91 42.04 -3.90
C VAL A 78 16.22 41.32 -4.20
N LEU A 79 16.29 40.52 -5.27
CA LEU A 79 17.49 39.79 -5.67
C LEU A 79 18.65 40.75 -6.02
N GLU A 80 18.38 41.82 -6.77
CA GLU A 80 19.35 42.90 -7.03
C GLU A 80 19.83 43.58 -5.75
N GLY A 81 18.90 43.86 -4.82
CA GLY A 81 19.22 44.45 -3.52
C GLY A 81 20.10 43.54 -2.65
N VAL A 82 19.96 42.22 -2.79
CA VAL A 82 20.83 41.22 -2.16
C VAL A 82 22.19 41.16 -2.87
N ASP A 83 22.24 41.21 -4.21
CA ASP A 83 23.48 41.19 -5.00
C ASP A 83 24.41 42.38 -4.70
N ALA A 84 23.86 43.52 -4.27
CA ALA A 84 24.64 44.67 -3.79
C ALA A 84 25.60 44.34 -2.63
N TRP A 85 25.39 43.21 -1.92
CA TRP A 85 26.21 42.78 -0.78
C TRP A 85 27.21 41.68 -1.11
N VAL A 86 27.31 41.21 -2.36
CA VAL A 86 28.21 40.11 -2.78
C VAL A 86 29.69 40.38 -2.43
N SER A 87 30.12 41.64 -2.49
CA SER A 87 31.49 42.05 -2.10
C SER A 87 31.78 41.87 -0.60
N ARG A 88 30.76 41.62 0.22
CA ARG A 88 30.84 41.36 1.66
C ARG A 88 30.26 39.98 1.99
N PRO A 89 31.02 38.88 1.84
CA PRO A 89 30.52 37.51 1.96
C PRO A 89 29.76 37.23 3.27
N SER A 90 30.25 37.76 4.40
CA SER A 90 29.60 37.60 5.71
C SER A 90 28.20 38.22 5.81
N ALA A 91 27.94 39.31 5.08
CA ALA A 91 26.63 39.93 4.97
C ALA A 91 25.77 39.20 3.93
N TYR A 92 26.32 38.97 2.74
CA TYR A 92 25.64 38.26 1.64
C TYR A 92 25.09 36.91 2.07
N ARG A 93 25.88 36.09 2.77
CA ARG A 93 25.45 34.74 3.21
C ARG A 93 24.23 34.76 4.15
N ARG A 94 24.02 35.84 4.91
CA ARG A 94 22.82 35.97 5.77
C ARG A 94 21.56 36.23 4.95
N CYS A 95 21.67 36.99 3.88
CA CYS A 95 20.57 37.19 2.93
C CYS A 95 20.32 35.89 2.15
N TYR A 96 21.38 35.25 1.65
CA TYR A 96 21.29 33.97 0.96
C TYR A 96 20.59 32.90 1.80
N GLN A 97 20.88 32.82 3.10
CA GLN A 97 20.17 31.89 4.01
C GLN A 97 18.66 32.16 4.06
N GLY A 98 18.24 33.43 4.08
CA GLY A 98 16.82 33.80 3.97
C GLY A 98 16.20 33.40 2.64
N LEU A 99 16.91 33.59 1.54
CA LEU A 99 16.49 33.15 0.21
C LEU A 99 16.34 31.62 0.14
N VAL A 100 17.27 30.87 0.70
CA VAL A 100 17.20 29.40 0.82
C VAL A 100 15.97 28.98 1.62
N LYS A 101 15.72 29.63 2.77
CA LYS A 101 14.54 29.39 3.59
C LYS A 101 13.25 29.62 2.80
N SER A 102 13.17 30.74 2.07
CA SER A 102 12.05 31.09 1.21
C SER A 102 11.85 30.06 0.09
N TYR A 103 12.93 29.62 -0.56
CA TYR A 103 12.89 28.59 -1.61
C TYR A 103 12.26 27.28 -1.14
N PHE A 104 12.63 26.81 0.06
CA PHE A 104 12.06 25.58 0.62
C PHE A 104 10.67 25.75 1.24
N THR A 105 10.28 26.98 1.57
CA THR A 105 8.97 27.30 2.15
C THR A 105 7.90 27.52 1.08
N TYR A 106 8.26 28.13 -0.06
CA TYR A 106 7.31 28.38 -1.15
C TYR A 106 6.95 27.09 -1.89
N ASP A 107 5.70 26.67 -1.77
CA ASP A 107 5.22 25.43 -2.39
C ASP A 107 4.79 25.64 -3.86
N ALA A 108 5.78 25.66 -4.75
CA ALA A 108 5.53 25.79 -6.19
C ALA A 108 4.86 24.57 -6.83
N ILE A 109 4.88 23.42 -6.14
CA ILE A 109 4.45 22.11 -6.67
C ILE A 109 2.97 21.86 -6.35
N ALA A 110 2.44 22.49 -5.30
CA ALA A 110 1.04 22.39 -4.94
C ALA A 110 0.09 22.76 -6.08
N ASP A 111 -1.05 22.07 -6.10
CA ASP A 111 -2.18 22.40 -6.95
C ASP A 111 -2.75 23.75 -6.53
N GLY A 112 -2.97 24.64 -7.50
CA GLY A 112 -3.48 26.00 -7.26
C GLY A 112 -2.42 27.10 -7.15
N THR A 113 -1.12 26.77 -7.04
CA THR A 113 -0.08 27.80 -7.06
C THR A 113 -0.06 28.55 -8.40
N ALA A 114 -0.08 29.89 -8.34
CA ALA A 114 -0.13 30.74 -9.52
C ALA A 114 1.07 30.51 -10.45
N LEU A 115 0.84 30.59 -11.77
CA LEU A 115 1.90 30.37 -12.78
C LEU A 115 3.09 31.32 -12.59
N THR A 116 2.83 32.58 -12.24
CA THR A 116 3.88 33.56 -11.92
C THR A 116 4.74 33.10 -10.75
N GLY A 117 4.11 32.65 -9.67
CA GLY A 117 4.79 32.09 -8.51
C GLY A 117 5.69 30.91 -8.85
N ARG A 118 5.20 29.97 -9.68
CA ARG A 118 5.99 28.83 -10.17
C ARG A 118 7.22 29.28 -10.97
N LYS A 119 7.06 30.23 -11.90
CA LYS A 119 8.18 30.78 -12.69
C LYS A 119 9.21 31.50 -11.81
N ASN A 120 8.74 32.25 -10.82
CA ASN A 120 9.57 32.96 -9.86
C ASN A 120 10.31 32.03 -8.91
N TRP A 121 9.70 30.90 -8.53
CA TRP A 121 10.37 29.84 -7.79
C TRP A 121 11.52 29.20 -8.59
N VAL A 122 11.34 28.98 -9.89
CA VAL A 122 12.42 28.52 -10.79
C VAL A 122 13.54 29.57 -10.88
N LEU A 123 13.19 30.85 -11.02
CA LEU A 123 14.18 31.95 -11.00
C LEU A 123 14.99 31.96 -9.69
N LEU A 124 14.31 31.87 -8.54
CA LEU A 124 14.98 31.84 -7.25
C LEU A 124 15.91 30.63 -7.11
N ARG A 125 15.47 29.47 -7.59
CA ARG A 125 16.28 28.25 -7.63
C ARG A 125 17.57 28.45 -8.45
N GLU A 126 17.45 28.99 -9.66
CA GLU A 126 18.59 29.28 -10.54
C GLU A 126 19.53 30.31 -9.92
N TYR A 127 18.97 31.39 -9.35
CA TYR A 127 19.72 32.40 -8.62
C TYR A 127 20.55 31.76 -7.49
N LEU A 128 19.92 30.94 -6.66
CA LEU A 128 20.58 30.22 -5.56
C LEU A 128 21.66 29.29 -6.09
N HIS A 129 21.41 28.56 -7.18
CA HIS A 129 22.37 27.66 -7.79
C HIS A 129 23.61 28.39 -8.29
N GLU A 130 23.44 29.43 -9.10
CA GLU A 130 24.54 30.19 -9.71
C GLU A 130 25.43 30.85 -8.66
N ARG A 131 24.81 31.42 -7.63
CA ARG A 131 25.49 32.25 -6.61
C ARG A 131 25.92 31.46 -5.37
N ASN A 132 25.69 30.16 -5.36
CA ASN A 132 26.02 29.26 -4.25
C ASN A 132 27.49 29.31 -3.81
N ARG A 133 28.45 29.61 -4.71
CA ARG A 133 29.87 29.74 -4.32
C ARG A 133 30.19 31.06 -3.62
N LEU A 134 29.34 32.08 -3.77
CA LEU A 134 29.59 33.44 -3.27
C LEU A 134 29.36 33.58 -1.76
N ILE A 135 28.68 32.60 -1.12
CA ILE A 135 28.51 32.58 0.34
C ILE A 135 29.76 32.14 1.10
N LYS A 136 30.75 31.57 0.40
CA LYS A 136 32.00 31.12 0.98
C LYS A 136 32.93 32.30 1.19
N ASP A 137 33.34 32.51 2.43
CA ASP A 137 34.38 33.47 2.81
C ASP A 137 35.76 32.79 2.70
N ARG A 138 36.83 33.57 2.48
CA ARG A 138 38.22 33.07 2.52
C ARG A 138 38.63 32.65 3.93
N ASN A 139 37.96 33.20 4.95
CA ASN A 139 38.19 32.89 6.35
C ASN A 139 37.28 31.74 6.84
N LEU A 140 36.96 31.72 8.13
CA LEU A 140 36.11 30.71 8.76
C LEU A 140 34.67 30.74 8.20
N ASN A 141 34.20 29.58 7.74
CA ASN A 141 32.83 29.37 7.28
C ASN A 141 32.03 28.59 8.34
N PRO A 142 30.79 29.01 8.67
CA PRO A 142 29.87 28.18 9.42
C PRO A 142 29.54 26.90 8.66
N GLU A 143 29.26 25.82 9.39
CA GLU A 143 28.96 24.50 8.84
C GLU A 143 27.84 24.50 7.78
N TRP A 144 26.80 25.31 7.97
CA TRP A 144 25.71 25.43 7.00
C TRP A 144 26.17 25.93 5.63
N VAL A 145 27.22 26.76 5.57
CA VAL A 145 27.78 27.28 4.32
C VAL A 145 28.43 26.15 3.55
N ASP A 146 29.27 25.35 4.22
CA ASP A 146 29.91 24.20 3.58
C ASP A 146 28.85 23.18 3.14
N THR A 147 27.85 22.92 3.99
CA THR A 147 26.70 22.06 3.65
C THR A 147 25.97 22.55 2.39
N ALA A 148 25.67 23.85 2.30
CA ALA A 148 24.99 24.44 1.13
C ALA A 148 25.85 24.36 -0.14
N VAL A 149 27.17 24.51 -0.01
CA VAL A 149 28.11 24.46 -1.14
C VAL A 149 28.31 23.04 -1.66
N GLU A 150 28.47 22.07 -0.78
CA GLU A 150 28.61 20.66 -1.11
C GLU A 150 27.32 20.11 -1.74
N ASN A 151 26.16 20.58 -1.28
CA ASN A 151 24.84 20.16 -1.76
C ASN A 151 24.26 21.10 -2.82
N LYS A 152 25.09 21.71 -3.67
CA LYS A 152 24.65 22.63 -4.74
C LYS A 152 23.53 22.08 -5.63
N ARG A 153 23.44 20.75 -5.79
CA ARG A 153 22.39 20.06 -6.56
C ARG A 153 20.98 20.25 -5.98
N LEU A 154 20.83 20.65 -4.71
CA LEU A 154 19.55 21.07 -4.13
C LEU A 154 18.88 22.23 -4.85
N PHE A 155 19.68 23.04 -5.53
CA PHE A 155 19.21 24.16 -6.34
C PHE A 155 19.23 23.80 -7.84
N GLY A 156 19.36 22.52 -8.19
CA GLY A 156 19.33 22.03 -9.56
C GLY A 156 17.93 21.63 -10.03
N GLU A 157 17.85 21.03 -11.22
CA GLU A 157 16.58 20.56 -11.79
C GLU A 157 15.97 19.38 -11.05
N GLN A 158 16.83 18.52 -10.48
CA GLN A 158 16.47 17.29 -9.79
C GLN A 158 17.00 17.30 -8.34
N PRO A 159 16.45 18.16 -7.47
CA PRO A 159 17.02 18.43 -6.15
C PRO A 159 16.98 17.21 -5.20
N CYS A 160 16.07 16.27 -5.43
CA CYS A 160 15.88 15.08 -4.60
C CYS A 160 16.73 13.88 -5.03
N GLU A 161 17.12 13.78 -6.32
CA GLU A 161 17.74 12.58 -6.88
C GLU A 161 19.04 12.14 -6.17
N PRO A 162 19.95 13.04 -5.76
CA PRO A 162 21.18 12.62 -5.08
C PRO A 162 20.97 11.83 -3.79
N TYR A 163 19.80 11.96 -3.14
CA TYR A 163 19.52 11.36 -1.84
C TYR A 163 18.72 10.06 -1.93
N VAL A 164 18.23 9.72 -3.12
CA VAL A 164 17.35 8.56 -3.32
C VAL A 164 18.02 7.26 -2.92
N ASP A 165 19.28 7.03 -3.33
CA ASP A 165 19.97 5.77 -3.02
C ASP A 165 20.20 5.57 -1.51
N ALA A 166 20.56 6.64 -0.79
CA ALA A 166 20.72 6.61 0.67
C ALA A 166 19.37 6.32 1.34
N LEU A 167 18.31 7.02 0.93
CA LEU A 167 16.95 6.78 1.39
C LEU A 167 16.50 5.35 1.12
N LEU A 168 16.79 4.77 -0.04
CA LEU A 168 16.44 3.39 -0.36
C LEU A 168 17.13 2.40 0.59
N ARG A 169 18.31 2.72 1.09
CA ARG A 169 19.06 1.95 2.11
C ARG A 169 18.68 2.27 3.56
N ASP A 170 17.68 3.13 3.77
CA ASP A 170 17.23 3.60 5.08
C ASP A 170 18.25 4.48 5.82
N ASP A 171 19.16 5.11 5.07
CA ASP A 171 20.13 6.05 5.60
C ASP A 171 19.56 7.48 5.57
N THR A 172 18.88 7.87 6.67
CA THR A 172 18.23 9.19 6.80
C THR A 172 19.09 10.24 7.49
N GLY A 173 20.15 9.83 8.20
CA GLY A 173 20.93 10.73 9.06
C GLY A 173 21.56 11.91 8.31
N TYR A 174 22.04 11.65 7.09
CA TYR A 174 22.56 12.71 6.22
C TYR A 174 21.50 13.76 5.88
N ILE A 175 20.26 13.35 5.62
CA ILE A 175 19.16 14.25 5.24
C ILE A 175 18.68 15.05 6.45
N GLU A 176 18.63 14.43 7.62
CA GLU A 176 18.29 15.13 8.87
C GLU A 176 19.30 16.25 9.17
N HIS A 177 20.59 15.94 9.07
CA HIS A 177 21.66 16.92 9.22
C HIS A 177 21.57 18.03 8.16
N LEU A 178 21.37 17.67 6.89
CA LEU A 178 21.18 18.62 5.80
C LEU A 178 20.01 19.58 6.06
N CYS A 179 18.87 19.05 6.54
CA CYS A 179 17.69 19.85 6.84
C CYS A 179 17.93 20.79 8.02
N GLU A 180 18.63 20.33 9.06
CA GLU A 180 19.00 21.17 10.20
C GLU A 180 19.89 22.33 9.77
N GLN A 181 20.98 22.05 9.05
CA GLN A 181 21.95 23.06 8.60
C GLN A 181 21.31 24.10 7.68
N LEU A 182 20.46 23.69 6.75
CA LEU A 182 19.81 24.58 5.80
C LEU A 182 18.48 25.16 6.29
N GLY A 183 18.03 24.80 7.50
CA GLY A 183 16.77 25.26 8.07
C GLY A 183 15.52 24.80 7.30
N ILE A 184 15.60 23.63 6.64
CA ILE A 184 14.51 23.04 5.87
C ILE A 184 13.44 22.53 6.83
N GLY A 185 12.24 23.10 6.74
CA GLY A 185 11.13 22.73 7.61
C GLY A 185 10.51 21.37 7.24
N LYS A 186 9.90 20.71 8.22
CA LYS A 186 9.15 19.44 8.02
C LYS A 186 8.04 19.54 6.96
N ALA A 187 7.45 20.72 6.81
CA ALA A 187 6.40 21.00 5.83
C ALA A 187 6.93 21.45 4.45
N SER A 188 8.26 21.44 4.23
CA SER A 188 8.84 21.89 2.96
C SER A 188 8.41 21.01 1.78
N TRP A 189 8.32 21.62 0.60
CA TRP A 189 8.08 20.86 -0.65
C TRP A 189 9.18 19.81 -0.87
N PHE A 190 10.41 20.06 -0.40
CA PHE A 190 11.56 19.17 -0.58
C PHE A 190 11.36 17.82 0.12
N LEU A 191 11.01 17.82 1.40
CA LEU A 191 10.78 16.57 2.13
C LEU A 191 9.59 15.79 1.56
N ARG A 192 8.56 16.50 1.11
CA ARG A 192 7.44 15.88 0.40
C ARG A 192 7.92 15.26 -0.91
N GLU A 193 8.64 15.99 -1.75
CA GLU A 193 9.15 15.43 -3.01
C GLU A 193 10.17 14.31 -2.83
N LEU A 194 10.94 14.28 -1.73
CA LEU A 194 11.82 13.15 -1.40
C LEU A 194 11.05 11.84 -1.29
N VAL A 195 9.85 11.84 -0.71
CA VAL A 195 8.98 10.64 -0.63
C VAL A 195 8.67 10.12 -2.02
N LEU A 196 8.25 10.99 -2.94
CA LEU A 196 7.91 10.59 -4.30
C LEU A 196 9.16 10.20 -5.12
N ALA A 197 10.28 10.90 -4.90
CA ALA A 197 11.57 10.57 -5.51
C ALA A 197 12.07 9.19 -5.07
N GLN A 198 11.88 8.83 -3.79
CA GLN A 198 12.20 7.51 -3.26
C GLN A 198 11.34 6.42 -3.92
N VAL A 199 10.03 6.64 -4.06
CA VAL A 199 9.14 5.71 -4.79
C VAL A 199 9.60 5.54 -6.23
N LYS A 200 9.86 6.62 -6.97
CA LYS A 200 10.39 6.58 -8.34
C LYS A 200 11.75 5.89 -8.42
N GLY A 201 12.61 6.07 -7.42
CA GLY A 201 13.88 5.38 -7.30
C GLY A 201 13.69 3.88 -7.18
N ALA A 202 12.80 3.45 -6.28
CA ALA A 202 12.48 2.04 -6.09
C ALA A 202 11.94 1.40 -7.37
N THR A 203 11.13 2.10 -8.16
CA THR A 203 10.59 1.54 -9.41
C THR A 203 11.65 1.34 -10.50
N ARG A 204 12.77 2.07 -10.46
CA ARG A 204 13.88 1.90 -11.42
C ARG A 204 14.78 0.69 -11.12
N LEU A 205 14.62 0.06 -9.96
CA LEU A 205 15.41 -1.11 -9.58
C LEU A 205 14.95 -2.38 -10.32
N ASN A 206 15.79 -3.41 -10.28
CA ASN A 206 15.41 -4.73 -10.78
C ASN A 206 14.24 -5.32 -9.96
N HIS A 207 13.55 -6.31 -10.52
CA HIS A 207 12.32 -6.86 -9.91
C HIS A 207 12.51 -7.32 -8.47
N THR A 208 13.61 -8.02 -8.17
CA THR A 208 13.88 -8.56 -6.83
C THR A 208 14.08 -7.44 -5.81
N GLN A 209 14.88 -6.42 -6.15
CA GLN A 209 15.14 -5.28 -5.27
C GLN A 209 13.88 -4.44 -5.07
N PHE A 210 13.12 -4.17 -6.14
CA PHE A 210 11.85 -3.46 -6.08
C PHE A 210 10.85 -4.18 -5.15
N GLN A 211 10.67 -5.49 -5.34
CA GLN A 211 9.77 -6.28 -4.50
C GLN A 211 10.19 -6.30 -3.03
N ALA A 212 11.49 -6.31 -2.74
CA ALA A 212 12.00 -6.26 -1.37
C ALA A 212 11.70 -4.91 -0.68
N LEU A 213 11.70 -3.81 -1.42
CA LEU A 213 11.41 -2.47 -0.90
C LEU A 213 9.91 -2.13 -0.85
N LEU A 214 9.09 -2.87 -1.60
CA LEU A 214 7.67 -2.58 -1.74
C LEU A 214 6.91 -2.44 -0.41
N PRO A 215 7.10 -3.31 0.62
CA PRO A 215 6.44 -3.13 1.91
C PRO A 215 6.73 -1.77 2.55
N ARG A 216 8.00 -1.33 2.53
CA ARG A 216 8.41 -0.04 3.08
C ARG A 216 7.85 1.13 2.28
N MET A 217 7.78 1.01 0.96
CA MET A 217 7.17 2.04 0.11
C MET A 217 5.68 2.19 0.40
N LEU A 218 4.96 1.09 0.67
CA LEU A 218 3.55 1.14 1.04
C LEU A 218 3.34 1.80 2.41
N GLU A 219 4.18 1.50 3.39
CA GLU A 219 4.15 2.13 4.71
C GLU A 219 4.42 3.64 4.62
N LEU A 220 5.40 4.03 3.80
CA LEU A 220 5.71 5.43 3.53
C LEU A 220 4.52 6.18 2.90
N LEU A 221 3.83 5.57 1.93
CA LEU A 221 2.65 6.18 1.30
C LEU A 221 1.41 6.19 2.21
N ALA A 222 1.29 5.22 3.11
CA ALA A 222 0.19 5.18 4.07
C ALA A 222 0.19 6.41 4.99
N VAL A 223 1.37 6.88 5.41
CA VAL A 223 1.50 8.08 6.26
C VAL A 223 1.54 9.41 5.48
N ASN A 224 1.67 9.37 4.15
CA ASN A 224 1.77 10.56 3.29
C ASN A 224 0.56 10.70 2.35
N GLU A 225 -0.59 11.12 2.87
CA GLU A 225 -1.87 11.19 2.14
C GLU A 225 -1.82 11.99 0.85
N VAL A 226 -1.14 13.13 0.85
CA VAL A 226 -1.02 14.02 -0.31
C VAL A 226 -0.33 13.33 -1.50
N LEU A 227 0.59 12.41 -1.23
CA LEU A 227 1.39 11.73 -2.25
C LEU A 227 0.95 10.29 -2.51
N ARG A 228 0.10 9.76 -1.64
CA ARG A 228 -0.35 8.37 -1.62
C ARG A 228 -0.80 7.91 -3.00
N ASP A 229 -1.67 8.68 -3.65
CA ASP A 229 -2.24 8.29 -4.93
C ASP A 229 -1.19 8.25 -6.04
N ARG A 230 -0.38 9.32 -6.16
CA ARG A 230 0.70 9.41 -7.15
C ARG A 230 1.74 8.31 -6.95
N GLY A 231 2.12 8.02 -5.71
CA GLY A 231 3.06 6.95 -5.40
C GLY A 231 2.49 5.56 -5.66
N MET A 232 1.22 5.33 -5.32
CA MET A 232 0.58 4.03 -5.50
C MET A 232 0.42 3.65 -6.96
N ILE A 233 0.12 4.63 -7.83
CA ILE A 233 0.11 4.44 -9.29
C ILE A 233 1.46 3.89 -9.76
N LEU A 234 2.57 4.55 -9.39
CA LEU A 234 3.91 4.13 -9.78
C LEU A 234 4.25 2.71 -9.30
N LEU A 235 3.86 2.36 -8.06
CA LEU A 235 4.12 1.02 -7.52
C LEU A 235 3.32 -0.06 -8.23
N LEU A 236 2.06 0.19 -8.55
CA LEU A 236 1.18 -0.77 -9.24
C LEU A 236 1.65 -1.01 -10.68
N ASP A 237 1.89 0.07 -11.42
CA ASP A 237 2.36 0.00 -12.81
C ASP A 237 3.69 -0.77 -12.87
N ARG A 238 4.61 -0.46 -11.97
CA ARG A 238 5.89 -1.16 -11.89
C ARG A 238 5.75 -2.65 -11.53
N TYR A 239 4.81 -3.00 -10.65
CA TYR A 239 4.61 -4.38 -10.22
C TYR A 239 3.98 -5.23 -11.33
N ALA A 240 3.15 -4.64 -12.19
CA ALA A 240 2.55 -5.33 -13.34
C ALA A 240 3.60 -5.81 -14.36
N GLU A 241 4.74 -5.13 -14.45
CA GLU A 241 5.87 -5.54 -15.28
C GLU A 241 6.68 -6.70 -14.70
N VAL A 242 6.44 -7.12 -13.45
CA VAL A 242 7.19 -8.24 -12.85
C VAL A 242 6.75 -9.55 -13.52
N PRO A 243 7.68 -10.34 -14.09
CA PRO A 243 7.33 -11.61 -14.72
C PRO A 243 6.64 -12.55 -13.73
N ASN A 244 5.52 -13.15 -14.15
CA ASN A 244 4.71 -14.03 -13.30
C ASN A 244 4.33 -13.39 -11.96
N ALA A 245 3.98 -12.09 -11.98
CA ALA A 245 3.58 -11.30 -10.82
C ALA A 245 2.57 -12.07 -9.94
N ALA A 246 3.08 -12.60 -8.82
CA ALA A 246 2.25 -13.26 -7.82
C ALA A 246 1.37 -12.23 -7.09
N LEU A 247 0.26 -12.71 -6.53
CA LEU A 247 -0.59 -11.91 -5.64
C LEU A 247 0.25 -11.27 -4.52
N HIS A 248 0.30 -9.94 -4.50
CA HIS A 248 0.86 -9.18 -3.39
C HIS A 248 -0.27 -8.62 -2.52
N GLN A 249 -0.64 -9.36 -1.47
CA GLN A 249 -1.81 -9.06 -0.61
C GLN A 249 -1.84 -7.61 -0.13
N ARG A 250 -0.73 -7.10 0.42
CA ARG A 250 -0.68 -5.71 0.92
C ARG A 250 -0.87 -4.68 -0.19
N LEU A 251 -0.37 -4.94 -1.40
CA LEU A 251 -0.47 -3.99 -2.52
C LEU A 251 -1.92 -3.90 -3.00
N ARG A 252 -2.56 -5.07 -3.17
CA ARG A 252 -4.00 -5.18 -3.43
C ARG A 252 -4.81 -4.47 -2.35
N ASP A 253 -4.60 -4.83 -1.09
CA ASP A 253 -5.44 -4.35 0.02
C ASP A 253 -5.33 -2.84 0.21
N HIS A 254 -4.12 -2.25 0.09
CA HIS A 254 -3.96 -0.79 0.13
C HIS A 254 -4.63 -0.11 -1.06
N SER A 255 -4.43 -0.62 -2.29
CA SER A 255 -5.07 -0.03 -3.48
C SER A 255 -6.60 0.01 -3.37
N VAL A 256 -7.19 -1.08 -2.89
CA VAL A 256 -8.64 -1.22 -2.76
C VAL A 256 -9.17 -0.44 -1.56
N ALA A 257 -8.43 -0.38 -0.46
CA ALA A 257 -8.81 0.44 0.68
C ALA A 257 -8.83 1.94 0.32
N TRP A 258 -7.89 2.41 -0.50
CA TRP A 258 -7.79 3.82 -0.87
C TRP A 258 -8.72 4.20 -2.02
N TRP A 259 -8.83 3.36 -3.04
CA TRP A 259 -9.56 3.70 -4.27
C TRP A 259 -10.87 2.96 -4.47
N GLY A 260 -11.14 1.91 -3.68
CA GLY A 260 -12.25 1.00 -3.88
C GLY A 260 -11.99 -0.02 -4.98
N ASN A 261 -12.99 -0.86 -5.26
CA ASN A 261 -12.87 -1.91 -6.26
C ASN A 261 -12.64 -1.32 -7.67
N PRO A 262 -11.61 -1.77 -8.42
CA PRO A 262 -11.25 -1.26 -9.74
C PRO A 262 -12.29 -1.48 -10.84
N TRP A 263 -13.29 -2.36 -10.68
CA TRP A 263 -14.35 -2.55 -11.70
C TRP A 263 -15.51 -1.60 -11.57
N LEU A 264 -15.74 -1.06 -10.39
CA LEU A 264 -16.94 -0.27 -10.15
C LEU A 264 -16.85 1.04 -10.94
N PRO A 265 -17.87 1.37 -11.75
CA PRO A 265 -17.89 2.63 -12.49
C PRO A 265 -17.69 3.86 -11.59
N SER A 266 -18.20 3.80 -10.35
CA SER A 266 -18.05 4.84 -9.34
C SER A 266 -16.60 5.13 -8.93
N ASN A 267 -15.68 4.18 -9.13
CA ASN A 267 -14.26 4.33 -8.78
C ASN A 267 -13.39 4.66 -10.01
N ARG A 268 -13.97 4.84 -11.20
CA ARG A 268 -13.22 5.02 -12.46
C ARG A 268 -12.19 6.15 -12.39
N THR A 269 -12.54 7.28 -11.78
CA THR A 269 -11.65 8.44 -11.67
C THR A 269 -10.44 8.17 -10.79
N ARG A 270 -10.62 7.47 -9.66
CA ARG A 270 -9.53 7.12 -8.73
C ARG A 270 -8.51 6.16 -9.35
N TRP A 271 -8.98 5.25 -10.20
CA TRP A 271 -8.15 4.33 -10.97
C TRP A 271 -7.65 4.91 -12.30
N GLY A 272 -8.00 6.16 -12.64
CA GLY A 272 -7.77 6.74 -13.97
C GLY A 272 -6.30 6.94 -14.35
N GLY A 273 -5.42 7.03 -13.36
CA GLY A 273 -3.98 7.17 -13.57
C GLY A 273 -3.19 5.85 -13.63
N VAL A 274 -3.83 4.71 -13.35
CA VAL A 274 -3.19 3.38 -13.32
C VAL A 274 -3.20 2.77 -14.71
N ALA A 275 -2.09 2.15 -15.13
CA ALA A 275 -2.02 1.46 -16.41
C ALA A 275 -3.07 0.33 -16.52
N PRO A 276 -3.62 0.05 -17.72
CA PRO A 276 -4.64 -0.97 -17.90
C PRO A 276 -4.25 -2.36 -17.35
N ASP A 277 -3.01 -2.79 -17.59
CA ASP A 277 -2.50 -4.08 -17.14
C ASP A 277 -2.39 -4.16 -15.62
N ALA A 278 -1.94 -3.09 -14.97
CA ALA A 278 -1.85 -3.02 -13.51
C ALA A 278 -3.24 -3.00 -12.85
N ARG A 279 -4.20 -2.29 -13.46
CA ARG A 279 -5.59 -2.32 -13.00
C ARG A 279 -6.22 -3.71 -13.18
N ALA A 280 -5.97 -4.37 -14.32
CA ALA A 280 -6.43 -5.72 -14.60
C ALA A 280 -5.82 -6.74 -13.62
N MET A 281 -4.53 -6.59 -13.29
CA MET A 281 -3.85 -7.42 -12.29
C MET A 281 -4.52 -7.34 -10.90
N VAL A 282 -4.78 -6.13 -10.39
CA VAL A 282 -5.45 -5.97 -9.08
C VAL A 282 -6.88 -6.50 -9.11
N ALA A 283 -7.58 -6.27 -10.22
CA ALA A 283 -8.87 -6.87 -10.48
C ALA A 283 -8.80 -8.41 -10.36
N ASP A 284 -7.94 -9.07 -11.12
CA ASP A 284 -7.85 -10.52 -11.10
C ASP A 284 -7.50 -11.08 -9.71
N TRP A 285 -6.67 -10.37 -8.94
CA TRP A 285 -6.41 -10.69 -7.53
C TRP A 285 -7.66 -10.61 -6.64
N LEU A 286 -8.56 -9.67 -6.89
CA LEU A 286 -9.84 -9.60 -6.18
C LEU A 286 -10.80 -10.71 -6.61
N LYS A 287 -10.87 -11.04 -7.91
CA LYS A 287 -11.69 -12.17 -8.39
C LYS A 287 -11.26 -13.46 -7.70
N LEU A 288 -9.95 -13.71 -7.64
CA LEU A 288 -9.39 -14.88 -6.94
C LEU A 288 -9.83 -14.91 -5.48
N GLU A 289 -9.69 -13.80 -4.75
CA GLU A 289 -10.11 -13.72 -3.35
C GLU A 289 -11.61 -13.93 -3.18
N PHE A 290 -12.43 -13.38 -4.08
CA PHE A 290 -13.87 -13.54 -3.99
C PHE A 290 -14.32 -14.96 -4.29
N ILE A 291 -13.72 -15.62 -5.29
CA ILE A 291 -13.97 -17.04 -5.59
C ILE A 291 -13.58 -17.89 -4.37
N GLU A 292 -12.37 -17.69 -3.83
CA GLU A 292 -11.91 -18.41 -2.65
C GLU A 292 -12.86 -18.21 -1.46
N THR A 293 -13.27 -16.96 -1.22
CA THR A 293 -14.14 -16.66 -0.09
C THR A 293 -15.55 -17.23 -0.29
N PHE A 294 -16.09 -17.18 -1.50
CA PHE A 294 -17.41 -17.75 -1.81
C PHE A 294 -17.45 -19.25 -1.54
N PHE A 295 -16.49 -20.01 -2.05
CA PHE A 295 -16.47 -21.47 -1.89
C PHE A 295 -15.93 -21.96 -0.54
N THR A 296 -15.45 -21.09 0.34
CA THR A 296 -15.00 -21.47 1.69
C THR A 296 -15.93 -20.94 2.78
N LYS A 297 -16.21 -19.63 2.78
CA LYS A 297 -16.96 -18.94 3.85
C LYS A 297 -18.46 -18.89 3.60
N LEU A 298 -18.89 -18.88 2.35
CA LEU A 298 -20.31 -18.87 1.98
C LEU A 298 -20.88 -20.27 1.69
N ALA A 299 -20.04 -21.31 1.80
CA ALA A 299 -20.43 -22.70 1.62
C ALA A 299 -21.40 -23.16 2.72
N GLU A 300 -22.44 -23.91 2.33
CA GLU A 300 -23.56 -24.33 3.17
C GLU A 300 -23.15 -25.11 4.44
N ASP A 301 -22.12 -25.97 4.36
CA ASP A 301 -21.67 -26.80 5.48
C ASP A 301 -20.44 -26.25 6.22
N GLY A 302 -19.92 -25.08 5.82
CA GLY A 302 -18.67 -24.52 6.35
C GLY A 302 -17.39 -25.34 6.06
N LEU A 303 -17.52 -26.49 5.37
CA LEU A 303 -16.41 -27.37 4.99
C LEU A 303 -15.72 -26.98 3.69
N GLY A 304 -16.28 -26.02 2.94
CA GLY A 304 -15.79 -25.52 1.66
C GLY A 304 -15.83 -26.55 0.52
N ASP A 305 -15.95 -26.09 -0.73
CA ASP A 305 -15.84 -26.95 -1.92
C ASP A 305 -14.54 -26.64 -2.69
N PRO A 306 -13.43 -27.33 -2.37
CA PRO A 306 -12.14 -27.05 -2.98
C PRO A 306 -12.10 -27.41 -4.47
N ARG A 307 -12.94 -28.36 -4.95
CA ARG A 307 -12.96 -28.75 -6.37
C ARG A 307 -13.55 -27.63 -7.22
N ARG A 308 -14.74 -27.14 -6.86
CA ARG A 308 -15.37 -26.01 -7.57
C ARG A 308 -14.54 -24.74 -7.47
N MET A 309 -13.99 -24.46 -6.29
CA MET A 309 -13.08 -23.32 -6.11
C MET A 309 -11.87 -23.41 -7.06
N ASN A 310 -11.17 -24.53 -7.07
CA ASN A 310 -9.97 -24.70 -7.90
C ASN A 310 -10.30 -24.67 -9.40
N PHE A 311 -11.46 -25.18 -9.80
CA PHE A 311 -11.96 -25.06 -11.17
C PHE A 311 -12.12 -23.59 -11.55
N TRP A 312 -12.94 -22.82 -10.83
CA TRP A 312 -13.24 -21.44 -11.17
C TRP A 312 -12.05 -20.49 -11.07
N LYS A 313 -11.08 -20.76 -10.19
CA LYS A 313 -9.82 -20.00 -10.12
C LYS A 313 -9.06 -19.98 -11.45
N ARG A 314 -9.16 -21.04 -12.27
CA ARG A 314 -8.53 -21.10 -13.60
C ARG A 314 -9.17 -20.15 -14.60
N TYR A 315 -10.41 -19.71 -14.38
CA TYR A 315 -11.20 -18.90 -15.31
C TYR A 315 -11.24 -17.40 -14.97
N VAL A 316 -10.50 -16.96 -13.95
CA VAL A 316 -10.53 -15.56 -13.46
C VAL A 316 -10.36 -14.51 -14.55
N LYS A 317 -9.46 -14.74 -15.51
CA LYS A 317 -9.23 -13.81 -16.63
C LYS A 317 -10.36 -13.78 -17.65
N SER A 318 -11.20 -14.80 -17.68
CA SER A 318 -12.38 -14.90 -18.57
C SER A 318 -13.66 -14.35 -17.92
N ILE A 319 -13.61 -13.93 -16.66
CA ILE A 319 -14.74 -13.33 -15.95
C ILE A 319 -14.67 -11.81 -16.12
N ASP A 320 -15.66 -11.24 -16.79
CA ASP A 320 -15.77 -9.80 -17.03
C ASP A 320 -16.40 -9.08 -15.84
N HIS A 321 -17.44 -9.68 -15.25
CA HIS A 321 -18.20 -9.09 -14.16
C HIS A 321 -18.66 -10.15 -13.17
N ILE A 322 -18.83 -9.74 -11.92
CA ILE A 322 -19.21 -10.60 -10.79
C ILE A 322 -20.29 -9.91 -9.98
N GLU A 323 -21.32 -10.66 -9.59
CA GLU A 323 -22.28 -10.27 -8.57
C GLU A 323 -22.49 -11.40 -7.55
N PHE A 324 -22.71 -11.03 -6.30
CA PHE A 324 -22.96 -11.97 -5.20
C PHE A 324 -24.39 -11.81 -4.69
N ALA A 325 -25.26 -12.75 -5.06
CA ALA A 325 -26.62 -12.80 -4.51
C ALA A 325 -26.56 -13.48 -3.14
N LEU A 326 -26.62 -12.69 -2.08
CA LEU A 326 -26.45 -13.18 -0.70
C LEU A 326 -27.79 -13.41 -0.03
N GLY A 327 -27.99 -14.59 0.55
CA GLY A 327 -29.15 -14.92 1.39
C GLY A 327 -29.16 -14.13 2.71
N SER A 328 -30.27 -14.21 3.44
CA SER A 328 -30.47 -13.45 4.68
C SER A 328 -29.39 -13.73 5.74
N SER A 329 -28.96 -14.99 5.90
CA SER A 329 -27.90 -15.37 6.85
C SER A 329 -26.57 -14.69 6.55
N ALA A 330 -26.08 -14.77 5.30
CA ALA A 330 -24.81 -14.16 4.91
C ALA A 330 -24.85 -12.63 4.94
N ARG A 331 -26.01 -12.05 4.59
CA ARG A 331 -26.21 -10.60 4.55
C ARG A 331 -26.26 -9.97 5.95
N ASN A 332 -26.89 -10.66 6.90
CA ASN A 332 -27.13 -10.15 8.25
C ASN A 332 -26.12 -10.66 9.30
N SER A 333 -25.24 -11.61 8.94
CA SER A 333 -24.23 -12.13 9.86
C SER A 333 -23.32 -11.03 10.41
N ARG A 334 -23.12 -11.04 11.73
CA ARG A 334 -22.23 -10.11 12.45
C ARG A 334 -20.84 -10.67 12.66
N GLU A 335 -20.57 -11.88 12.18
CA GLU A 335 -19.22 -12.46 12.22
C GLU A 335 -18.24 -11.57 11.46
N GLN A 336 -17.05 -11.41 12.02
CA GLN A 336 -16.05 -10.49 11.52
C GLN A 336 -15.66 -10.78 10.06
N ASP A 337 -15.59 -12.07 9.69
CA ASP A 337 -15.29 -12.51 8.32
C ASP A 337 -16.38 -12.10 7.33
N PHE A 338 -17.66 -12.27 7.69
CA PHE A 338 -18.79 -11.86 6.85
C PHE A 338 -18.89 -10.33 6.73
N VAL A 339 -18.61 -9.60 7.81
CA VAL A 339 -18.56 -8.12 7.78
C VAL A 339 -17.45 -7.64 6.86
N ALA A 340 -16.24 -8.21 6.98
CA ALA A 340 -15.11 -7.89 6.13
C ALA A 340 -15.38 -8.22 4.66
N LEU A 341 -16.00 -9.38 4.40
CA LEU A 341 -16.39 -9.82 3.07
C LEU A 341 -17.38 -8.85 2.41
N ARG A 342 -18.48 -8.51 3.10
CA ARG A 342 -19.48 -7.57 2.57
C ARG A 342 -18.89 -6.19 2.31
N LYS A 343 -17.96 -5.74 3.16
CA LYS A 343 -17.22 -4.49 2.94
C LYS A 343 -16.41 -4.54 1.65
N LYS A 344 -15.70 -5.64 1.37
CA LYS A 344 -14.93 -5.81 0.12
C LYS A 344 -15.82 -5.96 -1.12
N MET A 345 -16.97 -6.62 -0.98
CA MET A 345 -17.96 -6.82 -2.04
C MET A 345 -18.94 -5.66 -2.21
N THR A 346 -18.72 -4.53 -1.53
CA THR A 346 -19.62 -3.37 -1.61
C THR A 346 -19.79 -2.94 -3.07
N GLY A 347 -21.04 -2.79 -3.52
CA GLY A 347 -21.38 -2.51 -4.91
C GLY A 347 -21.56 -3.75 -5.80
N LEU A 348 -21.22 -4.95 -5.31
CA LEU A 348 -21.39 -6.23 -6.02
C LEU A 348 -22.43 -7.16 -5.35
N VAL A 349 -22.87 -6.85 -4.14
CA VAL A 349 -23.85 -7.65 -3.38
C VAL A 349 -25.26 -7.36 -3.88
N ARG A 350 -26.01 -8.43 -4.17
CA ARG A 350 -27.43 -8.42 -4.54
C ARG A 350 -28.25 -9.13 -3.48
N GLU A 351 -29.52 -8.75 -3.38
CA GLU A 351 -30.43 -9.37 -2.43
C GLU A 351 -30.95 -10.70 -2.96
N LEU A 352 -30.80 -11.78 -2.18
CA LEU A 352 -31.39 -13.08 -2.45
C LEU A 352 -32.40 -13.44 -1.36
N ASP A 353 -33.65 -13.67 -1.75
CA ASP A 353 -34.65 -14.32 -0.93
C ASP A 353 -34.55 -15.83 -1.12
N ALA A 354 -33.84 -16.47 -0.18
CA ALA A 354 -33.62 -17.90 -0.15
C ALA A 354 -33.66 -18.38 1.30
N SER A 355 -34.17 -19.60 1.49
CA SER A 355 -34.10 -20.30 2.78
C SER A 355 -32.68 -20.82 3.04
N GLY A 356 -32.30 -20.87 4.31
CA GLY A 356 -31.02 -21.45 4.75
C GLY A 356 -29.78 -20.63 4.36
N PRO A 357 -28.59 -21.26 4.27
CA PRO A 357 -27.32 -20.58 3.97
C PRO A 357 -27.07 -20.40 2.46
N ASN A 358 -28.12 -20.44 1.64
CA ASN A 358 -27.98 -20.38 0.19
C ASN A 358 -27.53 -19.00 -0.29
N ASN A 359 -26.50 -19.00 -1.13
CA ASN A 359 -26.00 -17.84 -1.85
C ASN A 359 -25.76 -18.21 -3.30
N ALA A 360 -25.68 -17.21 -4.18
CA ALA A 360 -25.32 -17.39 -5.58
C ALA A 360 -24.18 -16.47 -6.00
N PHE A 361 -23.36 -16.99 -6.89
CA PHE A 361 -22.25 -16.32 -7.54
C PHE A 361 -22.57 -16.22 -9.03
N ILE A 362 -22.81 -14.99 -9.48
CA ILE A 362 -23.19 -14.67 -10.85
C ILE A 362 -21.94 -14.14 -11.56
N MET A 363 -21.53 -14.82 -12.61
CA MET A 363 -20.34 -14.50 -13.41
C MET A 363 -20.76 -14.18 -14.84
N SER A 364 -20.41 -12.99 -15.32
CA SER A 364 -20.49 -12.65 -16.73
C SER A 364 -19.17 -12.99 -17.40
N MET A 365 -19.23 -13.79 -18.47
CA MET A 365 -18.08 -14.31 -19.22
C MET A 365 -18.38 -14.23 -20.72
N GLY A 366 -18.05 -13.11 -21.35
CA GLY A 366 -18.41 -12.82 -22.74
C GLY A 366 -19.92 -12.85 -22.95
N SER A 367 -20.41 -13.82 -23.73
CA SER A 367 -21.84 -14.02 -23.99
C SER A 367 -22.57 -14.90 -22.98
N LEU A 368 -21.87 -15.47 -22.01
CA LEU A 368 -22.43 -16.35 -21.00
C LEU A 368 -22.60 -15.59 -19.67
N VAL A 369 -23.78 -15.67 -19.07
CA VAL A 369 -23.98 -15.36 -17.64
C VAL A 369 -24.15 -16.68 -16.91
N ALA A 370 -23.12 -17.09 -16.18
CA ALA A 370 -23.10 -18.31 -15.38
C ALA A 370 -23.52 -18.02 -13.94
N VAL A 371 -24.38 -18.85 -13.37
CA VAL A 371 -24.89 -18.75 -12.01
C VAL A 371 -24.56 -20.03 -11.27
N GLU A 372 -23.66 -19.89 -10.31
CA GLU A 372 -23.20 -20.93 -9.41
C GLU A 372 -23.80 -20.74 -8.02
N PHE A 373 -24.04 -21.82 -7.29
CA PHE A 373 -24.68 -21.76 -5.97
C PHE A 373 -23.75 -22.28 -4.88
N SER A 374 -23.85 -21.70 -3.69
CA SER A 374 -23.00 -22.10 -2.56
C SER A 374 -23.42 -23.41 -1.90
N GLY A 375 -24.66 -23.87 -2.15
CA GLY A 375 -25.19 -25.13 -1.63
C GLY A 375 -24.79 -26.36 -2.44
N LEU A 376 -24.62 -27.50 -1.77
CA LEU A 376 -24.27 -28.76 -2.42
C LEU A 376 -25.45 -29.31 -3.24
N GLY A 377 -25.17 -30.03 -4.33
CA GLY A 377 -26.19 -30.63 -5.20
C GLY A 377 -26.90 -29.66 -6.17
N ASN A 378 -26.52 -28.39 -6.20
CA ASN A 378 -26.96 -27.46 -7.24
C ASN A 378 -26.15 -27.63 -8.54
N ALA A 379 -26.83 -27.55 -9.67
CA ALA A 379 -26.21 -27.45 -10.99
C ALA A 379 -25.75 -26.01 -11.27
N LEU A 380 -24.77 -25.86 -12.17
CA LEU A 380 -24.45 -24.59 -12.80
C LEU A 380 -25.53 -24.25 -13.82
N TYR A 381 -26.03 -23.02 -13.79
CA TYR A 381 -26.97 -22.50 -14.80
C TYR A 381 -26.27 -21.45 -15.65
N GLY A 382 -26.51 -21.46 -16.95
CA GLY A 382 -26.00 -20.44 -17.86
C GLY A 382 -27.10 -19.83 -18.72
N TYR A 383 -26.95 -18.54 -19.00
CA TYR A 383 -27.89 -17.72 -19.74
C TYR A 383 -27.17 -16.92 -20.83
N ASP A 384 -27.86 -16.69 -21.95
CA ASP A 384 -27.33 -15.90 -23.06
C ASP A 384 -27.41 -14.41 -22.73
N ALA A 385 -26.26 -13.78 -22.49
CA ALA A 385 -26.18 -12.34 -22.24
C ALA A 385 -26.71 -11.51 -23.42
N LYS A 386 -26.66 -12.02 -24.66
CA LYS A 386 -27.06 -11.30 -25.87
C LYS A 386 -28.58 -11.26 -26.07
N ARG A 387 -29.30 -12.26 -25.56
CA ARG A 387 -30.76 -12.41 -25.72
C ARG A 387 -31.56 -11.88 -24.54
N SER A 388 -30.88 -11.33 -23.53
CA SER A 388 -31.36 -10.96 -22.18
C SER A 388 -31.41 -12.12 -21.18
N VAL A 389 -30.98 -11.83 -19.95
CA VAL A 389 -31.04 -12.75 -18.81
C VAL A 389 -32.44 -12.75 -18.19
N PRO A 390 -32.93 -13.91 -17.71
CA PRO A 390 -34.33 -14.05 -17.26
C PRO A 390 -34.61 -13.55 -15.84
N PHE A 391 -33.72 -12.72 -15.28
CA PHE A 391 -33.84 -12.11 -13.96
C PHE A 391 -33.20 -10.71 -13.96
N ASP A 392 -33.65 -9.86 -13.05
CA ASP A 392 -33.17 -8.51 -12.81
C ASP A 392 -32.45 -8.47 -11.46
N THR A 393 -31.15 -8.24 -11.49
CA THR A 393 -30.29 -8.22 -10.29
C THR A 393 -30.43 -6.94 -9.48
N THR A 394 -31.18 -5.95 -9.97
CA THR A 394 -31.57 -4.77 -9.18
C THR A 394 -32.76 -5.05 -8.26
N GLN A 395 -33.49 -6.14 -8.50
CA GLN A 395 -34.60 -6.61 -7.67
C GLN A 395 -34.16 -7.78 -6.79
N THR A 396 -34.95 -8.07 -5.74
CA THR A 396 -34.72 -9.24 -4.90
C THR A 396 -34.82 -10.52 -5.73
N LEU A 397 -33.73 -11.28 -5.76
CA LEU A 397 -33.59 -12.54 -6.49
C LEU A 397 -34.20 -13.70 -5.70
N ARG A 398 -34.57 -14.78 -6.39
CA ARG A 398 -35.16 -16.00 -5.78
C ARG A 398 -34.51 -17.27 -6.30
N LEU A 399 -34.81 -18.41 -5.66
CA LEU A 399 -34.29 -19.74 -6.06
C LEU A 399 -35.37 -20.74 -6.50
N GLU A 400 -36.65 -20.35 -6.53
CA GLU A 400 -37.74 -21.22 -6.99
C GLU A 400 -37.55 -21.59 -8.47
N VAL A 401 -37.62 -22.88 -8.82
CA VAL A 401 -37.39 -23.31 -10.21
C VAL A 401 -38.45 -22.70 -11.13
N ASN A 402 -38.01 -21.97 -12.15
CA ASN A 402 -38.83 -21.19 -13.08
C ASN A 402 -39.75 -20.14 -12.43
N GLY A 403 -39.49 -19.78 -11.16
CA GLY A 403 -40.23 -18.75 -10.44
C GLY A 403 -39.92 -17.34 -10.95
N ARG A 404 -40.72 -16.35 -10.54
CA ARG A 404 -40.48 -14.94 -10.91
C ARG A 404 -39.16 -14.45 -10.31
N ASN A 405 -38.36 -13.76 -11.13
CA ASN A 405 -37.03 -13.24 -10.77
C ASN A 405 -36.10 -14.28 -10.14
N SER A 406 -36.27 -15.55 -10.52
CA SER A 406 -35.46 -16.65 -10.02
C SER A 406 -34.16 -16.80 -10.79
N LEU A 407 -33.11 -17.21 -10.08
CA LEU A 407 -31.83 -17.63 -10.65
C LEU A 407 -31.86 -19.05 -11.23
N LYS A 408 -32.92 -19.83 -10.96
CA LYS A 408 -33.09 -21.22 -11.46
C LYS A 408 -34.14 -21.29 -12.59
N GLN A 409 -33.86 -20.68 -13.74
CA GLN A 409 -34.77 -20.64 -14.90
C GLN A 409 -34.44 -21.75 -15.90
N LYS A 410 -34.76 -23.00 -15.55
CA LYS A 410 -34.41 -24.18 -16.35
C LYS A 410 -34.94 -24.10 -17.79
N SER A 411 -36.13 -23.55 -18.01
CA SER A 411 -36.72 -23.43 -19.36
C SER A 411 -36.06 -22.38 -20.25
N LYS A 412 -35.28 -21.45 -19.68
CA LYS A 412 -34.60 -20.36 -20.39
C LYS A 412 -33.08 -20.47 -20.33
N SER A 413 -32.57 -21.49 -19.66
CA SER A 413 -31.14 -21.72 -19.52
C SER A 413 -30.60 -22.35 -20.78
N ILE A 414 -29.48 -21.80 -21.28
CA ILE A 414 -28.76 -22.34 -22.45
C ILE A 414 -27.69 -23.36 -22.04
N LEU A 415 -27.40 -23.45 -20.74
CA LEU A 415 -26.38 -24.30 -20.18
C LEU A 415 -26.84 -24.78 -18.80
N TRP A 416 -26.93 -26.09 -18.59
CA TRP A 416 -27.27 -26.65 -17.30
C TRP A 416 -26.37 -27.85 -17.03
N LEU A 417 -25.41 -27.70 -16.10
CA LEU A 417 -24.37 -28.69 -15.86
C LEU A 417 -24.34 -29.14 -14.40
N SER A 418 -24.37 -30.45 -14.17
CA SER A 418 -24.27 -31.06 -12.83
C SER A 418 -22.82 -31.25 -12.40
N HIS A 419 -22.54 -31.00 -11.12
CA HIS A 419 -21.25 -31.23 -10.47
C HIS A 419 -21.04 -32.72 -10.07
N GLN A 420 -21.52 -33.65 -10.90
CA GLN A 420 -21.48 -35.09 -10.62
C GLN A 420 -20.49 -35.79 -11.56
N ASP A 421 -19.59 -36.59 -11.00
CA ASP A 421 -18.66 -37.42 -11.76
C ASP A 421 -19.36 -38.62 -12.42
N GLY A 422 -18.81 -39.13 -13.52
CA GLY A 422 -19.31 -40.33 -14.20
C GLY A 422 -20.60 -40.13 -15.00
N ILE A 423 -20.95 -38.89 -15.36
CA ILE A 423 -22.14 -38.57 -16.16
C ILE A 423 -21.75 -38.16 -17.59
N HIS A 424 -22.67 -38.31 -18.54
CA HIS A 424 -22.49 -37.85 -19.92
C HIS A 424 -21.17 -38.31 -20.59
N ASN A 425 -20.68 -39.50 -20.24
CA ASN A 425 -19.41 -40.08 -20.70
C ASN A 425 -18.15 -39.31 -20.27
N TRP A 426 -18.20 -38.59 -19.15
CA TRP A 426 -17.04 -37.95 -18.53
C TRP A 426 -16.75 -38.58 -17.17
N ASP A 427 -15.47 -38.91 -16.92
CA ASP A 427 -15.03 -39.42 -15.62
C ASP A 427 -15.12 -38.34 -14.53
N LYS A 428 -14.83 -37.08 -14.90
CA LYS A 428 -14.86 -35.92 -13.99
C LYS A 428 -15.77 -34.83 -14.55
N TRP A 429 -16.57 -34.23 -13.68
CA TRP A 429 -17.44 -33.11 -14.09
C TRP A 429 -16.62 -31.89 -14.56
N GLU A 430 -15.42 -31.67 -14.02
CA GLU A 430 -14.55 -30.54 -14.40
C GLU A 430 -14.18 -30.59 -15.89
N ASP A 431 -13.88 -31.79 -16.41
CA ASP A 431 -13.50 -32.00 -17.81
C ASP A 431 -14.69 -31.73 -18.74
N MET A 432 -15.89 -32.15 -18.32
CA MET A 432 -17.15 -31.83 -19.02
C MET A 432 -17.39 -30.32 -19.07
N PHE A 433 -17.24 -29.62 -17.95
CA PHE A 433 -17.42 -28.16 -17.89
C PHE A 433 -16.42 -27.47 -18.80
N GLU A 434 -15.13 -27.83 -18.71
CA GLU A 434 -14.07 -27.24 -19.52
C GLU A 434 -14.31 -27.43 -21.02
N ALA A 435 -14.66 -28.65 -21.45
CA ALA A 435 -14.98 -28.94 -22.84
C ALA A 435 -16.20 -28.15 -23.34
N THR A 436 -17.25 -28.05 -22.51
CA THR A 436 -18.48 -27.32 -22.86
C THR A 436 -18.22 -25.82 -22.98
N LEU A 437 -17.57 -25.23 -21.97
CA LEU A 437 -17.22 -23.80 -21.95
C LEU A 437 -16.34 -23.41 -23.15
N ALA A 438 -15.35 -24.24 -23.48
CA ALA A 438 -14.46 -24.00 -24.60
C ALA A 438 -15.19 -24.12 -25.96
N LYS A 439 -15.98 -25.18 -26.15
CA LYS A 439 -16.63 -25.49 -27.43
C LYS A 439 -17.78 -24.52 -27.74
N GLU A 440 -18.63 -24.24 -26.76
CA GLU A 440 -19.87 -23.49 -26.99
C GLU A 440 -19.70 -21.98 -26.82
N PHE A 441 -18.75 -21.56 -25.97
CA PHE A 441 -18.59 -20.15 -25.61
C PHE A 441 -17.19 -19.60 -25.89
N GLY A 442 -16.23 -20.42 -26.31
CA GLY A 442 -14.83 -20.00 -26.50
C GLY A 442 -14.13 -19.61 -25.20
N ILE A 443 -14.69 -19.99 -24.05
CA ILE A 443 -14.18 -19.66 -22.72
C ILE A 443 -13.14 -20.71 -22.33
N LYS A 444 -11.90 -20.27 -22.10
CA LYS A 444 -10.77 -21.15 -21.79
C LYS A 444 -10.13 -20.80 -20.45
N PRO A 445 -9.62 -21.79 -19.71
CA PRO A 445 -8.87 -21.54 -18.49
C PRO A 445 -7.53 -20.85 -18.81
N THR A 446 -6.97 -20.17 -17.82
CA THR A 446 -5.61 -19.62 -17.86
C THR A 446 -4.61 -20.64 -17.32
N ASP A 447 -3.50 -20.87 -18.02
CA ASP A 447 -2.47 -21.86 -17.67
C ASP A 447 -1.64 -21.52 -16.42
N SER A 448 -1.86 -20.37 -15.78
CA SER A 448 -1.09 -19.92 -14.60
C SER A 448 -1.99 -19.45 -13.47
N VAL A 449 -2.11 -20.27 -12.42
CA VAL A 449 -2.63 -19.81 -11.12
C VAL A 449 -1.51 -19.04 -10.40
N PRO A 450 -1.68 -17.76 -10.03
CA PRO A 450 -0.67 -17.04 -9.26
C PRO A 450 -0.49 -17.68 -7.88
N ARG A 451 0.68 -18.29 -7.63
CA ARG A 451 1.03 -18.83 -6.32
C ARG A 451 1.35 -17.66 -5.38
N ALA A 452 0.62 -17.51 -4.28
CA ALA A 452 0.84 -16.45 -3.30
C ALA A 452 2.29 -16.47 -2.78
N THR A 453 2.98 -15.33 -2.84
CA THR A 453 4.29 -15.14 -2.21
C THR A 453 4.10 -14.96 -0.71
N ARG A 454 4.32 -16.02 0.07
CA ARG A 454 4.66 -15.87 1.49
C ARG A 454 6.04 -15.20 1.53
N ALA A 455 6.09 -13.93 1.96
CA ALA A 455 7.34 -13.21 2.19
C ALA A 455 8.16 -13.96 3.24
N ALA A 456 9.16 -14.71 2.79
CA ALA A 456 10.14 -15.35 3.65
C ALA A 456 11.20 -14.29 3.98
N THR A 457 11.09 -13.70 5.18
CA THR A 457 12.17 -12.92 5.77
C THR A 457 13.35 -13.86 6.01
N LYS A 458 14.35 -13.85 5.14
CA LYS A 458 15.61 -14.56 5.35
C LYS A 458 16.51 -13.72 6.26
N LEU A 459 16.68 -14.13 7.51
CA LEU A 459 17.89 -13.82 8.27
C LEU A 459 19.05 -14.72 7.78
N PRO A 460 20.32 -14.31 7.97
CA PRO A 460 21.47 -15.00 7.39
C PRO A 460 21.70 -16.37 8.03
N SER A 461 21.78 -17.37 7.15
CA SER A 461 22.50 -18.64 7.24
C SER A 461 23.15 -19.05 8.58
N THR A 462 22.52 -20.02 9.24
CA THR A 462 23.25 -21.09 9.94
C THR A 462 22.91 -22.41 9.24
N ARG A 463 23.75 -22.80 8.28
CA ARG A 463 23.71 -24.09 7.60
C ARG A 463 24.04 -25.18 8.62
N GLN A 464 23.03 -25.77 9.27
CA GLN A 464 23.15 -27.11 9.89
C GLN A 464 21.82 -27.76 10.32
N SER A 465 20.67 -27.08 10.35
CA SER A 465 19.43 -27.63 10.96
C SER A 465 18.34 -28.14 9.98
N SER A 466 18.41 -27.83 8.68
CA SER A 466 17.31 -28.13 7.74
C SER A 466 17.22 -29.58 7.24
N GLN A 467 18.13 -30.47 7.64
CA GLN A 467 18.00 -31.92 7.38
C GLN A 467 17.29 -32.67 8.51
N GLU A 468 17.20 -32.12 9.72
CA GLU A 468 16.53 -32.76 10.86
C GLU A 468 15.00 -32.56 10.81
N THR A 469 14.51 -31.36 10.46
CA THR A 469 13.06 -31.04 10.50
C THR A 469 12.21 -31.84 9.51
N ASN A 470 12.76 -32.15 8.32
CA ASN A 470 12.08 -33.02 7.35
C ASN A 470 12.14 -34.50 7.72
N GLN A 471 13.11 -34.93 8.54
CA GLN A 471 13.16 -36.28 9.10
C GLN A 471 12.20 -36.43 10.29
N HIS A 472 12.04 -35.40 11.13
CA HIS A 472 11.12 -35.39 12.26
C HIS A 472 9.64 -35.47 11.84
N ALA A 473 9.22 -34.71 10.82
CA ALA A 473 7.85 -34.76 10.30
C ALA A 473 7.50 -36.11 9.62
N ALA A 474 8.49 -36.79 9.04
CA ALA A 474 8.31 -38.14 8.49
C ALA A 474 8.25 -39.21 9.59
N ARG A 475 9.02 -39.05 10.67
CA ARG A 475 9.10 -40.00 11.80
C ARG A 475 7.88 -39.93 12.72
N ALA A 476 7.28 -38.75 12.90
CA ALA A 476 6.02 -38.59 13.64
C ALA A 476 4.82 -39.22 12.92
N LYS A 477 4.87 -39.34 11.58
CA LYS A 477 3.80 -39.96 10.76
C LYS A 477 3.83 -41.49 10.73
N SER A 478 4.94 -42.12 11.14
CA SER A 478 5.10 -43.59 11.10
C SER A 478 4.98 -44.27 12.47
N GLN A 479 4.81 -43.51 13.57
CA GLN A 479 4.72 -44.10 14.91
C GLN A 479 3.27 -44.42 15.30
N PRO A 480 2.98 -45.66 15.74
CA PRO A 480 1.67 -46.01 16.29
C PRO A 480 1.42 -45.29 17.61
N TYR A 481 0.15 -45.03 17.91
CA TYR A 481 -0.26 -44.36 19.14
C TYR A 481 0.20 -45.10 20.40
N SER A 482 0.89 -44.38 21.30
CA SER A 482 1.20 -44.81 22.66
C SER A 482 1.23 -43.61 23.60
N ARG A 483 1.08 -43.84 24.92
CA ARG A 483 1.14 -42.76 25.93
C ARG A 483 2.49 -42.04 25.93
N SER A 484 3.58 -42.75 25.70
CA SER A 484 4.93 -42.16 25.58
C SER A 484 5.08 -41.32 24.31
N ALA A 485 4.56 -41.78 23.16
CA ALA A 485 4.55 -41.00 21.93
C ALA A 485 3.71 -39.72 22.06
N LEU A 486 2.58 -39.80 22.75
CA LEU A 486 1.73 -38.63 23.03
C LEU A 486 2.45 -37.61 23.93
N ALA A 487 3.12 -38.07 25.00
CA ALA A 487 3.91 -37.20 25.87
C ALA A 487 5.12 -36.57 25.16
N GLY A 488 5.69 -37.27 24.17
CA GLY A 488 6.73 -36.73 23.28
C GLY A 488 6.19 -35.59 22.41
N LEU A 489 5.09 -35.84 21.69
CA LEU A 489 4.42 -34.85 20.85
C LEU A 489 4.00 -33.61 21.65
N ALA A 490 3.45 -33.82 22.85
CA ALA A 490 3.03 -32.72 23.71
C ALA A 490 4.19 -31.84 24.18
N ARG A 491 5.34 -32.43 24.49
CA ARG A 491 6.54 -31.67 24.88
C ARG A 491 7.14 -30.89 23.72
N GLU A 492 7.16 -31.50 22.54
CA GLU A 492 7.71 -30.89 21.31
C GLU A 492 6.86 -29.70 20.84
N HIS A 493 5.53 -29.80 20.95
CA HIS A 493 4.60 -28.76 20.48
C HIS A 493 3.96 -27.94 21.61
N GLY A 494 4.41 -28.09 22.85
CA GLY A 494 3.89 -27.35 24.01
C GLY A 494 2.41 -27.61 24.31
N LEU A 495 1.94 -28.84 24.10
CA LEU A 495 0.56 -29.25 24.36
C LEU A 495 0.37 -29.68 25.83
N GLU A 496 -0.83 -29.48 26.35
CA GLU A 496 -1.22 -29.94 27.68
C GLU A 496 -2.02 -31.24 27.58
N ILE A 497 -1.66 -32.26 28.37
CA ILE A 497 -2.37 -33.54 28.42
C ILE A 497 -3.16 -33.63 29.73
N ASP A 498 -4.47 -33.84 29.63
CA ASP A 498 -5.40 -34.03 30.75
C ASP A 498 -5.98 -35.46 30.67
N ASP A 499 -5.35 -36.41 31.39
CA ASP A 499 -5.71 -37.83 31.38
C ASP A 499 -6.64 -38.17 32.56
N LYS A 500 -7.92 -38.43 32.26
CA LYS A 500 -8.94 -38.83 33.24
C LYS A 500 -9.31 -40.31 33.13
N THR A 501 -8.55 -41.10 32.38
CA THR A 501 -8.90 -42.51 32.10
C THR A 501 -8.86 -43.41 33.33
N SER A 502 -8.01 -43.12 34.32
CA SER A 502 -7.98 -43.82 35.61
C SER A 502 -9.24 -43.61 36.46
N MET A 503 -10.04 -42.58 36.14
CA MET A 503 -11.32 -42.26 36.79
C MET A 503 -12.52 -42.54 35.87
N GLY A 504 -12.34 -43.28 34.77
CA GLY A 504 -13.38 -43.58 33.80
C GLY A 504 -13.74 -42.43 32.84
N GLY A 505 -12.91 -41.38 32.77
CA GLY A 505 -13.07 -40.25 31.85
C GLY A 505 -12.19 -40.32 30.60
N ASN A 506 -12.29 -39.30 29.74
CA ASN A 506 -11.56 -39.24 28.47
C ASN A 506 -10.12 -38.73 28.64
N LEU A 507 -9.25 -39.07 27.69
CA LEU A 507 -7.93 -38.48 27.56
C LEU A 507 -8.01 -37.22 26.68
N TRP A 508 -7.58 -36.08 27.20
CA TRP A 508 -7.61 -34.80 26.50
C TRP A 508 -6.20 -34.30 26.14
N VAL A 509 -6.09 -33.66 24.98
CA VAL A 509 -4.91 -32.91 24.53
C VAL A 509 -5.36 -31.49 24.19
N ARG A 510 -4.81 -30.50 24.89
CA ARG A 510 -5.18 -29.09 24.79
C ARG A 510 -4.02 -28.27 24.21
N GLY A 511 -4.35 -27.24 23.44
CA GLY A 511 -3.37 -26.43 22.71
C GLY A 511 -3.08 -26.97 21.30
N GLY A 512 -2.33 -26.21 20.51
CA GLY A 512 -1.88 -26.62 19.17
C GLY A 512 -2.97 -26.75 18.11
N GLU A 513 -4.18 -26.22 18.32
CA GLU A 513 -5.30 -26.38 17.38
C GLU A 513 -5.06 -25.72 16.01
N SER A 514 -4.13 -24.78 15.94
CA SER A 514 -3.63 -24.11 14.73
C SER A 514 -2.39 -24.78 14.12
N ASP A 515 -1.82 -25.80 14.78
CA ASP A 515 -0.66 -26.55 14.29
C ASP A 515 -1.12 -27.72 13.40
N GLU A 516 -0.86 -27.61 12.10
CA GLU A 516 -1.25 -28.61 11.10
C GLU A 516 -0.60 -29.98 11.35
N ILE A 517 0.61 -30.04 11.93
CA ILE A 517 1.31 -31.30 12.20
C ILE A 517 0.66 -32.01 13.38
N VAL A 518 0.39 -31.28 14.46
CA VAL A 518 -0.30 -31.83 15.64
C VAL A 518 -1.68 -32.35 15.28
N ASN A 519 -2.44 -31.58 14.48
CA ASN A 519 -3.77 -31.96 14.04
C ASN A 519 -3.75 -33.25 13.19
N GLN A 520 -2.76 -33.39 12.28
CA GLN A 520 -2.60 -34.61 11.48
C GLN A 520 -2.24 -35.83 12.33
N VAL A 521 -1.29 -35.70 13.25
CA VAL A 521 -0.83 -36.81 14.12
C VAL A 521 -1.93 -37.27 15.07
N LEU A 522 -2.62 -36.35 15.75
CA LEU A 522 -3.71 -36.68 16.68
C LEU A 522 -4.91 -37.33 15.97
N THR A 523 -5.23 -36.88 14.74
CA THR A 523 -6.26 -37.53 13.90
C THR A 523 -5.84 -38.95 13.53
N HIS A 524 -4.60 -39.16 13.10
CA HIS A 524 -4.07 -40.49 12.78
C HIS A 524 -4.07 -41.42 14.00
N TRP A 525 -3.82 -40.90 15.20
CA TRP A 525 -3.91 -41.64 16.45
C TRP A 525 -5.34 -41.84 16.97
N GLY A 526 -6.36 -41.38 16.25
CA GLY A 526 -7.77 -41.62 16.55
C GLY A 526 -8.38 -40.69 17.60
N PHE A 527 -7.77 -39.53 17.87
CA PHE A 527 -8.39 -38.49 18.68
C PHE A 527 -9.45 -37.74 17.87
N ARG A 528 -10.51 -37.28 18.54
CA ARG A 528 -11.59 -36.46 17.97
C ARG A 528 -11.46 -35.02 18.43
N LYS A 529 -11.59 -34.07 17.50
CA LYS A 529 -11.53 -32.64 17.83
C LYS A 529 -12.88 -32.16 18.38
N LYS A 530 -12.83 -31.35 19.43
CA LYS A 530 -13.98 -30.59 19.94
C LYS A 530 -13.65 -29.10 19.90
N ALA A 531 -14.37 -28.36 19.07
CA ALA A 531 -14.12 -26.93 18.86
C ALA A 531 -14.08 -26.17 20.21
N GLY A 532 -13.01 -25.40 20.42
CA GLY A 532 -12.79 -24.61 21.64
C GLY A 532 -12.43 -25.41 22.90
N LYS A 533 -12.18 -26.73 22.81
CA LYS A 533 -11.83 -27.58 23.97
C LYS A 533 -10.61 -28.48 23.77
N GLY A 534 -10.10 -28.62 22.54
CA GLY A 534 -8.99 -29.52 22.20
C GLY A 534 -9.42 -30.88 21.64
N TRP A 535 -8.50 -31.83 21.70
CA TRP A 535 -8.64 -33.19 21.16
C TRP A 535 -8.92 -34.18 22.28
N TRP A 536 -9.78 -35.17 22.05
CA TRP A 536 -10.08 -36.21 23.04
C TRP A 536 -10.13 -37.61 22.45
N LYS A 537 -9.80 -38.60 23.27
CA LYS A 537 -9.88 -40.02 22.94
C LYS A 537 -10.50 -40.81 24.08
#